data_AF-A0A7S3BJR7-F1
#
_entry.id   AF-A0A7S3BJR7-F1
#
_cell.length_a   1.000
_cell.length_b   1.000
_cell.length_c   1.000
_cell.angle_alpha   90.00
_cell.angle_beta   90.00
_cell.angle_gamma   90.00
#
_symmetry.space_group_name_H-M   'P 1'
#
loop_
_entity.id
_entity.type
_entity.pdbx_description
1 polymer ?
#
loop_
_entity_poly.entity_id
_entity_poly.type
_entity_poly.pdbx_seq_one_letter_code
_entity_poly.pdbx_strand_id
1 'polypeptide(L)'
;GVSYCQGMNFVCGMLLMYLEREDEAFDALCSLMFAAGLREYYLPDMDMLQLRLWQLERLLRERCPRLAAHLASFGIGPVLYASAWFLTLFSTEYPLRFASRVLDIVLAERSM
;
A
#
# COMPACT_ATOMS: atom_id res chain seq x y z
N GLY A 1 3.35 -16.02 -12.60
CA GLY A 1 4.42 -15.20 -12.03
C GLY A 1 3.95 -13.77 -11.94
N VAL A 2 4.32 -13.03 -10.91
CA VAL A 2 4.05 -11.58 -10.86
C VAL A 2 5.21 -10.89 -11.59
N SER A 3 4.91 -10.33 -12.76
CA SER A 3 5.81 -9.40 -13.46
C SER A 3 5.79 -8.04 -12.76
N TYR A 4 6.69 -7.12 -13.12
CA TYR A 4 6.66 -5.73 -12.63
C TYR A 4 5.23 -5.16 -12.67
N CYS A 5 4.72 -4.73 -11.52
CA CYS A 5 3.40 -4.12 -11.41
C CYS A 5 3.52 -2.60 -11.21
N GLN A 6 2.60 -1.84 -11.81
CA GLN A 6 2.58 -0.39 -11.71
C GLN A 6 2.41 0.04 -10.24
N GLY A 7 3.37 0.82 -9.73
CA GLY A 7 3.43 1.24 -8.32
C GLY A 7 4.65 0.71 -7.56
N MET A 8 5.18 -0.46 -7.97
CA MET A 8 6.33 -1.09 -7.31
C MET A 8 7.61 -0.25 -7.40
N ASN A 9 7.79 0.52 -8.47
CA ASN A 9 8.92 1.43 -8.64
C ASN A 9 9.00 2.49 -7.54
N PHE A 10 7.88 2.95 -6.99
CA PHE A 10 7.89 3.96 -5.93
C PHE A 10 8.36 3.36 -4.59
N VAL A 11 7.94 2.13 -4.30
CA VAL A 11 8.43 1.38 -3.13
C VAL A 11 9.92 1.11 -3.25
N CYS A 12 10.37 0.64 -4.41
CA CYS A 12 11.79 0.41 -4.71
C CYS A 12 12.61 1.71 -4.62
N GLY A 13 12.12 2.80 -5.21
CA GLY A 13 12.76 4.11 -5.16
C GLY A 13 12.89 4.64 -3.73
N MET A 14 11.87 4.45 -2.90
CA MET A 14 11.93 4.80 -1.48
C MET A 14 13.00 3.98 -0.75
N LEU A 15 13.09 2.66 -0.97
CA LEU A 15 14.14 1.83 -0.36
C LEU A 15 15.54 2.29 -0.75
N LEU A 16 15.77 2.58 -2.03
CA LEU A 16 17.06 3.09 -2.53
C LEU A 16 17.44 4.48 -1.98
N MET A 17 16.48 5.26 -1.47
CA MET A 17 16.78 6.53 -0.79
C MET A 17 17.28 6.34 0.65
N TYR A 18 17.00 5.20 1.28
CA TYR A 18 17.33 4.92 2.68
C TYR A 18 18.41 3.86 2.87
N LEU A 19 18.60 2.97 1.89
CA LEU A 19 19.61 1.92 1.90
C LEU A 19 20.73 2.31 0.95
N GLU A 20 21.97 2.34 1.45
CA GLU A 20 23.14 2.78 0.67
C GLU A 20 23.52 1.79 -0.43
N ARG A 21 23.17 0.52 -0.25
CA ARG A 21 23.56 -0.59 -1.13
C ARG A 21 22.36 -1.14 -1.88
N GLU A 22 22.51 -1.28 -3.20
CA GLU A 22 21.45 -1.77 -4.09
C GLU A 22 21.00 -3.20 -3.74
N ASP A 23 21.94 -4.06 -3.34
CA ASP A 23 21.63 -5.44 -2.93
C ASP A 23 20.77 -5.47 -1.65
N GLU A 24 21.05 -4.60 -0.69
CA GLU A 24 20.22 -4.47 0.52
C GLU A 24 18.82 -3.94 0.19
N ALA A 25 18.70 -2.99 -0.74
CA ALA A 25 17.42 -2.48 -1.21
C ALA A 25 16.60 -3.56 -1.94
N PHE A 26 17.25 -4.40 -2.74
CA PHE A 26 16.61 -5.52 -3.40
C PHE A 26 16.13 -6.59 -2.41
N ASP A 27 16.95 -6.92 -1.40
CA ASP A 27 16.59 -7.88 -0.36
C ASP A 27 15.43 -7.37 0.51
N ALA A 28 15.41 -6.07 0.83
CA ALA A 28 14.29 -5.44 1.51
C ALA A 28 13.01 -5.46 0.66
N LEU A 29 13.11 -5.18 -0.66
CA LEU A 29 11.99 -5.27 -1.58
C LEU A 29 11.44 -6.71 -1.66
N CYS A 30 12.32 -7.71 -1.74
CA CYS A 30 11.93 -9.12 -1.69
C CYS A 30 11.20 -9.43 -0.37
N SER A 31 11.73 -8.98 0.76
CA SER A 31 11.08 -9.17 2.07
C SER A 31 9.69 -8.54 2.12
N LEU A 32 9.50 -7.33 1.59
CA LEU A 32 8.16 -6.72 1.50
C LEU A 32 7.22 -7.53 0.61
N MET A 33 7.70 -8.00 -0.53
CA MET A 33 6.88 -8.73 -1.49
C MET A 33 6.44 -10.08 -0.96
N PHE A 34 7.36 -10.83 -0.34
CA PHE A 34 7.13 -12.22 0.01
C PHE A 34 6.80 -12.42 1.49
N ALA A 35 7.51 -11.76 2.40
CA ALA A 35 7.28 -11.91 3.84
C ALA A 35 6.16 -10.99 4.35
N ALA A 36 6.13 -9.72 3.90
CA ALA A 36 5.08 -8.77 4.31
C ALA A 36 3.78 -8.88 3.50
N GLY A 37 3.76 -9.72 2.45
CA GLY A 37 2.57 -9.99 1.64
C GLY A 37 2.19 -8.88 0.65
N LEU A 38 3.09 -7.92 0.38
CA LEU A 38 2.80 -6.82 -0.56
C LEU A 38 2.50 -7.35 -1.98
N ARG A 39 3.06 -8.52 -2.34
CA ARG A 39 2.79 -9.17 -3.63
C ARG A 39 1.33 -9.50 -3.87
N GLU A 40 0.57 -9.81 -2.82
CA GLU A 40 -0.85 -10.20 -2.95
C GLU A 40 -1.70 -9.07 -3.53
N TYR A 41 -1.30 -7.81 -3.30
CA TYR A 41 -1.95 -6.63 -3.86
C TYR A 41 -1.70 -6.43 -5.35
N TYR A 42 -0.69 -7.09 -5.93
CA TYR A 42 -0.30 -6.93 -7.34
C TYR A 42 -0.70 -8.13 -8.22
N LEU A 43 -1.42 -9.11 -7.66
CA LEU A 43 -1.93 -10.22 -8.46
C LEU A 43 -2.95 -9.72 -9.51
N PRO A 44 -3.05 -10.36 -10.69
CA PRO A 44 -3.88 -9.88 -11.80
C PRO A 44 -5.33 -9.59 -11.41
N ASP A 45 -5.91 -10.42 -10.55
CA ASP A 45 -7.30 -10.31 -10.12
C ASP A 45 -7.50 -9.21 -9.05
N MET A 46 -6.40 -8.70 -8.46
CA MET A 46 -6.41 -7.64 -7.46
C MET A 46 -7.31 -7.94 -6.24
N ASP A 47 -7.65 -9.21 -5.99
CA ASP A 47 -8.58 -9.64 -4.94
C ASP A 47 -8.20 -9.10 -3.56
N MET A 48 -6.89 -9.13 -3.25
CA MET A 48 -6.41 -8.64 -1.96
C MET A 48 -6.59 -7.13 -1.82
N LEU A 49 -6.37 -6.38 -2.90
CA LEU A 49 -6.61 -4.93 -2.92
C LEU A 49 -8.11 -4.64 -2.76
N GLN A 50 -8.98 -5.33 -3.51
CA GLN A 50 -10.43 -5.17 -3.41
C GLN A 50 -10.92 -5.47 -1.99
N LEU A 51 -10.39 -6.53 -1.35
CA LEU A 51 -10.70 -6.85 0.04
C LEU A 51 -10.31 -5.72 1.00
N ARG A 52 -9.11 -5.15 0.87
CA ARG A 52 -8.68 -4.02 1.71
C ARG A 52 -9.51 -2.76 1.47
N LEU A 53 -9.86 -2.47 0.22
CA LEU A 53 -10.72 -1.33 -0.11
C LEU A 53 -12.11 -1.48 0.50
N TRP A 54 -12.69 -2.68 0.47
CA TRP A 54 -13.95 -2.98 1.14
C TRP A 54 -13.84 -2.84 2.66
N GLN A 55 -12.76 -3.34 3.27
CA GLN A 55 -12.50 -3.16 4.70
C GLN A 55 -12.38 -1.67 5.08
N LEU A 56 -11.69 -0.88 4.26
CA LEU A 56 -11.57 0.57 4.44
C LEU A 56 -12.94 1.25 4.36
N GLU A 57 -13.78 0.86 3.41
CA GLU A 57 -15.13 1.40 3.29
C GLU A 57 -15.96 1.15 4.56
N ARG A 58 -15.89 -0.08 5.08
CA ARG A 58 -16.59 -0.46 6.31
C ARG A 58 -16.09 0.32 7.51
N LEU A 59 -14.77 0.42 7.68
CA LEU A 59 -14.16 1.21 8.75
C LEU A 59 -14.58 2.67 8.66
N LEU A 60 -14.67 3.24 7.45
CA LEU A 60 -15.14 4.61 7.25
C LEU A 60 -16.60 4.78 7.64
N ARG A 61 -17.48 3.82 7.31
CA ARG A 61 -18.89 3.85 7.75
C ARG A 61 -19.03 3.75 9.27
N GLU A 62 -18.22 2.91 9.91
CA GLU A 62 -18.25 2.69 11.36
C GLU A 62 -17.68 3.89 12.15
N ARG A 63 -16.57 4.47 11.68
CA ARG A 63 -15.82 5.53 12.40
C ARG A 63 -16.23 6.94 11.99
N CYS A 64 -16.60 7.14 10.73
CA CYS A 64 -16.90 8.45 10.13
C CYS A 64 -18.19 8.40 9.27
N PRO A 65 -19.35 8.01 9.84
CA PRO A 65 -20.57 7.75 9.07
C PRO A 65 -21.04 8.92 8.23
N ARG A 66 -20.86 10.17 8.70
CA ARG A 66 -21.21 11.39 7.95
C ARG A 66 -20.39 11.52 6.66
N LEU A 67 -19.09 11.25 6.74
CA LEU A 67 -18.20 11.30 5.57
C LEU A 67 -18.50 10.14 4.62
N ALA A 68 -18.70 8.94 5.15
CA ALA A 68 -19.05 7.77 4.34
C ALA A 68 -20.35 7.99 3.55
N ALA A 69 -21.39 8.51 4.20
CA ALA A 69 -22.66 8.83 3.54
C ALA A 69 -22.49 9.93 2.48
N HIS A 70 -21.67 10.94 2.74
CA HIS A 70 -21.37 12.00 1.78
C HIS A 70 -20.68 11.44 0.53
N LEU A 71 -19.60 10.67 0.68
CA LEU A 71 -18.91 10.04 -0.46
C LEU A 71 -19.84 9.09 -1.24
N ALA A 72 -20.64 8.30 -0.54
CA ALA A 72 -21.62 7.41 -1.17
C ALA A 72 -22.66 8.17 -1.99
N SER A 73 -23.10 9.35 -1.54
CA SER A 73 -24.07 10.18 -2.28
C SER A 73 -23.53 10.69 -3.63
N PHE A 74 -22.20 10.75 -3.79
CA PHE A 74 -21.53 11.08 -5.05
C PHE A 74 -21.01 9.85 -5.81
N GLY A 75 -21.28 8.63 -5.34
CA GLY A 75 -20.75 7.40 -5.94
C GLY A 75 -19.23 7.25 -5.79
N ILE A 76 -18.62 7.90 -4.80
CA ILE A 76 -17.17 7.88 -4.59
C ILE A 76 -16.80 6.70 -3.69
N GLY A 77 -16.37 5.59 -4.31
CA GLY A 77 -15.85 4.41 -3.61
C GLY A 77 -14.35 4.50 -3.29
N PRO A 78 -13.84 3.75 -2.29
CA PRO A 78 -12.41 3.75 -1.93
C PRO A 78 -11.45 3.45 -3.07
N VAL A 79 -11.87 2.64 -4.05
CA VAL A 79 -11.06 2.33 -5.24
C VAL A 79 -10.57 3.58 -5.98
N LEU A 80 -11.33 4.68 -5.92
CA LEU A 80 -11.02 5.92 -6.62
C LEU A 80 -9.93 6.77 -5.96
N TYR A 81 -9.70 6.61 -4.65
CA TYR A 81 -8.77 7.46 -3.89
C TYR A 81 -7.75 6.69 -3.06
N ALA A 82 -7.99 5.43 -2.72
CA ALA A 82 -7.15 4.66 -1.81
C ALA A 82 -6.33 3.55 -2.49
N SER A 83 -6.58 3.25 -3.77
CA SER A 83 -5.84 2.19 -4.48
C SER A 83 -4.33 2.44 -4.47
N ALA A 84 -3.92 3.68 -4.74
CA ALA A 84 -2.51 4.08 -4.71
C ALA A 84 -1.90 3.97 -3.31
N TRP A 85 -2.67 4.19 -2.24
CA TRP A 85 -2.19 4.10 -0.87
C TRP A 85 -1.68 2.69 -0.55
N PHE A 86 -2.46 1.67 -0.91
CA PHE A 86 -2.08 0.27 -0.70
C PHE A 86 -0.98 -0.20 -1.66
N LEU A 87 -1.09 0.16 -2.94
CA LEU A 87 -0.16 -0.30 -3.98
C LEU A 87 1.23 0.35 -3.90
N THR A 88 1.38 1.45 -3.18
CA THR A 88 2.65 2.20 -3.14
C THR A 88 3.14 2.44 -1.72
N LEU A 89 2.45 1.90 -0.71
CA LEU A 89 2.71 2.20 0.70
C LEU A 89 2.77 3.72 0.94
N PHE A 90 1.81 4.44 0.37
CA PHE A 90 1.69 5.91 0.43
C PHE A 90 2.83 6.71 -0.21
N SER A 91 3.83 6.07 -0.82
CA SER A 91 5.02 6.74 -1.36
C SER A 91 4.75 7.66 -2.56
N THR A 92 3.60 7.54 -3.23
CA THR A 92 3.24 8.42 -4.36
C THR A 92 2.54 9.71 -3.96
N GLU A 93 1.68 9.66 -2.93
CA GLU A 93 0.79 10.78 -2.60
C GLU A 93 1.24 11.55 -1.35
N TYR A 94 2.13 10.97 -0.54
CA TYR A 94 2.54 11.55 0.73
C TYR A 94 4.04 11.85 0.75
N PRO A 95 4.49 12.80 1.59
CA PRO A 95 5.90 13.09 1.75
C PRO A 95 6.70 11.84 2.14
N LEU A 96 7.95 11.74 1.66
CA LEU A 96 8.84 10.60 1.90
C LEU A 96 8.97 10.24 3.39
N ARG A 97 9.00 11.25 4.27
CA ARG A 97 9.06 11.04 5.73
C ARG A 97 7.82 10.34 6.30
N PHE A 98 6.65 10.53 5.70
CA PHE A 98 5.44 9.82 6.10
C PHE A 98 5.47 8.38 5.58
N ALA A 99 5.76 8.21 4.29
CA ALA A 99 5.81 6.90 3.65
C ALA A 99 6.85 5.97 4.29
N SER A 100 8.02 6.49 4.67
CA SER A 100 9.05 5.73 5.40
C SER A 100 8.58 5.25 6.77
N ARG A 101 7.78 6.05 7.51
CA ARG A 101 7.21 5.59 8.78
C ARG A 101 6.17 4.49 8.59
N VAL A 102 5.38 4.55 7.51
CA VAL A 102 4.48 3.45 7.18
C VAL A 102 5.27 2.19 6.84
N LEU A 103 6.36 2.34 6.07
CA LEU A 103 7.26 1.24 5.75
C LEU A 103 7.87 0.60 7.01
N ASP A 104 8.37 1.41 7.95
CA ASP A 104 8.91 0.94 9.23
C ASP A 104 7.90 0.04 9.97
N ILE A 105 6.64 0.48 10.04
CA ILE A 105 5.55 -0.27 10.69
C ILE A 105 5.26 -1.57 9.96
N VAL A 106 5.13 -1.53 8.62
CA VAL A 106 4.85 -2.72 7.80
C VAL A 106 5.95 -3.78 7.96
N LEU A 107 7.20 -3.35 8.01
CA LEU A 107 8.33 -4.24 8.24
C LEU A 107 8.34 -4.79 9.67
N ALA A 108 8.09 -3.94 10.68
CA ALA A 108 8.10 -4.33 12.09
C ALA A 108 6.97 -5.29 12.48
N GLU A 109 5.73 -5.05 12.03
CA GLU A 109 4.58 -5.91 12.36
C GLU A 109 4.66 -7.32 11.73
N ARG A 110 5.46 -7.47 10.67
CA ARG A 110 5.59 -8.72 9.89
C ARG A 110 6.90 -9.47 10.17
N SER A 111 7.78 -8.92 11.01
CA SER A 111 9.01 -9.56 11.47
C SER A 111 8.90 -10.22 12.86
N MET A 112 7.70 -10.24 13.44
CA MET A 112 7.28 -11.07 14.58
C MET A 112 6.45 -12.26 14.11
#